data_AF-A0A967EZ33-F1
#
_entry.id   AF-A0A967EZ33-F1
#
_cell.length_a   1.000
_cell.length_b   1.000
_cell.length_c   1.000
_cell.angle_alpha   90.00
_cell.angle_beta   90.00
_cell.angle_gamma   90.00
#
_symmetry.space_group_name_H-M   'P 1'
#
loop_
_entity.id
_entity.type
_entity.pdbx_description
1 polymer ?
#
loop_
_entity_poly.entity_id
_entity_poly.type
_entity_poly.pdbx_seq_one_letter_code
_entity_poly.pdbx_strand_id
1 'polypeptide(L)'
;MPQTATYGIGAWILAMPGQAPQEPEELTTTLLDLLPEDETLWVELAARYDIRLSYGLFFEAWNRGFTLSPELLARIARMRASVDFDIYANHED
;
A
#
# COMPACT_ATOMS: atom_id res chain seq x y z
N MET A 1 -5.50 -13.16 9.56
CA MET A 1 -4.19 -12.48 9.46
C MET A 1 -3.64 -12.83 8.09
N PRO A 2 -3.39 -11.89 7.17
CA PRO A 2 -2.74 -12.23 5.91
C PRO A 2 -1.35 -12.79 6.23
N GLN A 3 -0.98 -13.86 5.53
CA GLN A 3 0.28 -14.55 5.72
C GLN A 3 1.39 -13.63 5.20
N THR A 4 2.17 -13.04 6.10
CA THR A 4 3.34 -12.25 5.71
C THR A 4 4.29 -13.19 4.98
N ALA A 5 4.52 -12.96 3.69
CA ALA A 5 5.55 -13.68 2.95
C ALA A 5 6.86 -13.62 3.74
N THR A 6 7.48 -14.77 4.02
CA THR A 6 8.80 -14.83 4.64
C THR A 6 9.81 -14.29 3.64
N TYR A 7 10.12 -12.99 3.74
CA TYR A 7 11.24 -12.40 3.03
C TYR A 7 12.52 -12.99 3.65
N GLY A 8 13.41 -13.54 2.82
CA GLY A 8 14.73 -14.04 3.26
C GLY A 8 15.69 -12.94 3.74
N ILE A 9 15.19 -11.70 3.83
CA ILE A 9 15.86 -10.46 4.20
C ILE A 9 14.97 -9.69 5.19
N GLY A 10 15.57 -8.87 6.06
CA GLY A 10 14.83 -8.03 6.99
C GLY A 10 13.95 -7.00 6.25
N ALA A 11 12.78 -6.68 6.80
CA ALA A 11 11.86 -5.70 6.26
C ALA A 11 11.33 -4.77 7.36
N TRP A 12 11.10 -3.50 7.01
CA TRP A 12 10.33 -2.57 7.83
C TRP A 12 8.92 -2.50 7.28
N ILE A 13 7.93 -2.78 8.13
CA ILE A 13 6.52 -2.86 7.73
C ILE A 13 5.73 -1.86 8.57
N LEU A 14 5.11 -0.91 7.89
CA LEU A 14 4.06 -0.05 8.44
C LEU A 14 2.75 -0.45 7.76
N ALA A 15 1.75 -0.83 8.55
CA ALA A 15 0.49 -1.34 8.03
C ALA A 15 -0.69 -0.72 8.79
N MET A 16 -1.78 -0.51 8.07
CA MET A 16 -3.04 -0.01 8.62
C MET A 16 -4.19 -0.91 8.15
N PRO A 17 -4.97 -1.51 9.07
CA PRO A 17 -6.15 -2.26 8.67
C PRO A 17 -7.22 -1.29 8.20
N GLY A 18 -7.82 -1.56 7.05
CA GLY A 18 -9.01 -0.85 6.59
C GLY A 18 -10.28 -1.45 7.18
N GLN A 19 -11.23 -0.60 7.56
CA GLN A 19 -12.59 -1.02 7.89
C GLN A 19 -13.59 -0.09 7.20
N ALA A 20 -14.64 -0.67 6.61
CA ALA A 20 -15.72 0.13 6.06
C ALA A 20 -16.30 1.06 7.14
N PRO A 21 -16.57 2.34 6.83
CA PRO A 21 -16.68 2.91 5.49
C PRO A 21 -15.41 3.58 4.93
N GLN A 22 -14.23 3.37 5.52
CA GLN A 22 -12.99 4.01 5.07
C GLN A 22 -12.58 3.49 3.70
N GLU A 23 -12.28 4.43 2.79
CA GLU A 23 -11.84 4.10 1.43
C GLU A 23 -10.32 3.94 1.36
N PRO A 24 -9.78 3.15 0.41
CA PRO A 24 -8.34 2.94 0.28
C PRO A 24 -7.53 4.23 0.13
N GLU A 25 -8.07 5.27 -0.50
CA GLU A 25 -7.41 6.58 -0.63
C GLU A 25 -7.19 7.27 0.73
N GLU A 26 -8.20 7.26 1.61
CA GLU A 26 -8.13 7.87 2.94
C GLU A 26 -7.10 7.14 3.82
N LEU A 27 -7.13 5.80 3.77
CA LEU A 27 -6.18 4.95 4.50
C LEU A 27 -4.76 5.15 4.01
N THR A 28 -4.57 5.22 2.69
CA THR A 28 -3.24 5.44 2.11
C THR A 28 -2.71 6.82 2.50
N THR A 29 -3.54 7.87 2.41
CA THR A 29 -3.15 9.22 2.82
C THR A 29 -2.72 9.25 4.27
N THR A 30 -3.53 8.66 5.16
CA THR A 30 -3.23 8.58 6.60
C THR A 30 -1.94 7.82 6.87
N LEU A 31 -1.70 6.71 6.15
CA LEU A 31 -0.47 5.92 6.28
C LEU A 31 0.76 6.73 5.85
N LEU A 32 0.68 7.43 4.72
CA LEU A 32 1.79 8.23 4.19
C LEU A 32 2.06 9.49 5.02
N ASP A 33 1.06 10.02 5.73
CA ASP A 33 1.23 11.17 6.65
C ASP A 33 2.09 10.84 7.87
N LEU A 34 2.29 9.55 8.17
CA LEU A 34 3.20 9.09 9.22
C LEU A 34 4.66 9.04 8.75
N LEU A 35 4.91 9.26 7.46
CA LEU A 35 6.21 9.12 6.83
C LEU A 35 6.80 10.48 6.44
N PRO A 36 8.15 10.60 6.38
CA PRO A 36 8.79 11.84 5.96
C PRO A 36 8.49 12.18 4.50
N GLU A 37 8.38 13.47 4.19
CA GLU A 37 8.16 13.95 2.81
C GLU A 37 9.46 14.28 2.05
N ASP A 38 10.62 14.12 2.69
CA ASP A 38 11.93 14.43 2.09
C ASP A 38 12.26 13.48 0.93
N GLU A 39 12.23 14.00 -0.30
CA GLU A 39 12.53 13.25 -1.50
C GLU A 39 13.97 12.72 -1.53
N THR A 40 14.93 13.44 -0.94
CA THR A 40 16.34 13.00 -0.92
C THR A 40 16.49 11.71 -0.10
N LEU A 41 15.81 11.63 1.04
CA LEU A 41 15.76 10.42 1.87
C LEU A 41 15.19 9.23 1.09
N TRP A 42 14.09 9.43 0.36
CA TRP A 42 13.48 8.37 -0.43
C TRP A 42 14.36 7.90 -1.59
N VAL A 43 15.08 8.82 -2.25
CA VAL A 43 16.08 8.46 -3.27
C VAL A 43 17.20 7.60 -2.68
N GLU A 44 17.71 7.96 -1.50
CA GLU A 44 18.77 7.17 -0.83
C GLU A 44 18.28 5.79 -0.40
N LEU A 45 17.04 5.68 0.10
CA LEU A 45 16.43 4.41 0.47
C LEU A 45 16.20 3.53 -0.77
N ALA A 46 15.62 4.08 -1.83
CA ALA A 46 15.34 3.37 -3.08
C ALA A 46 16.62 2.91 -3.80
N ALA A 47 17.76 3.54 -3.54
CA ALA A 47 19.06 3.11 -4.07
C ALA A 47 19.59 1.83 -3.39
N ARG A 48 19.05 1.44 -2.23
CA ARG A 48 19.53 0.32 -1.42
C ARG A 48 18.48 -0.76 -1.18
N TYR A 49 17.21 -0.40 -1.20
CA TYR A 49 16.10 -1.27 -0.83
C TYR A 49 14.91 -1.07 -1.77
N ASP A 50 14.12 -2.13 -1.92
CA ASP A 50 12.82 -2.05 -2.58
C ASP A 50 11.81 -1.41 -1.64
N ILE A 51 11.10 -0.40 -2.13
CA ILE A 51 10.02 0.26 -1.42
C ILE A 51 8.71 -0.15 -2.08
N ARG A 52 7.75 -0.62 -1.28
CA ARG A 52 6.48 -1.14 -1.78
C ARG A 52 5.32 -0.63 -0.93
N LEU A 53 4.27 -0.19 -1.61
CA LEU A 53 2.95 0.01 -1.05
C LEU A 53 2.05 -1.14 -1.49
N SER A 54 1.61 -1.96 -0.54
CA SER A 54 0.79 -3.15 -0.83
C SER A 54 -0.63 -2.98 -0.32
N TYR A 55 -1.60 -3.32 -1.18
CA TYR A 55 -3.02 -3.40 -0.84
C TYR A 55 -3.45 -4.87 -0.78
N GLY A 56 -3.91 -5.32 0.38
CA GLY A 56 -4.61 -6.61 0.52
C GLY A 56 -6.11 -6.39 0.47
N LEU A 57 -6.74 -6.69 -0.67
CA LEU A 57 -8.14 -6.39 -0.91
C LEU A 57 -8.99 -7.65 -0.82
N PHE A 58 -10.01 -7.61 0.03
CA PHE A 58 -10.98 -8.70 0.19
C PHE A 58 -12.32 -8.24 -0.37
N PHE A 59 -12.76 -8.85 -1.47
CA PHE A 59 -14.02 -8.52 -2.12
C PHE A 59 -15.05 -9.62 -1.88
N GLU A 60 -16.20 -9.23 -1.33
CA GLU A 60 -17.41 -10.08 -1.21
C GLU A 60 -18.24 -10.08 -2.50
N ALA A 61 -18.10 -9.05 -3.34
CA ALA A 61 -18.81 -8.94 -4.62
C ALA A 61 -17.91 -8.36 -5.71
N TRP A 62 -18.08 -8.86 -6.94
CA TRP A 62 -17.27 -8.53 -8.14
C TRP A 62 -17.29 -7.04 -8.54
N ASN A 63 -18.19 -6.22 -7.98
CA ASN A 63 -18.46 -4.86 -8.44
C ASN A 63 -17.87 -3.73 -7.59
N ARG A 64 -16.91 -4.00 -6.70
CA ARG A 64 -16.23 -2.92 -5.97
C ARG A 64 -14.83 -2.71 -6.53
N GLY A 65 -14.59 -1.50 -7.03
CA GLY A 65 -13.26 -0.96 -7.28
C GLY A 65 -13.01 0.21 -6.34
N PHE A 66 -11.79 0.73 -6.37
CA PHE A 66 -11.44 2.00 -5.74
C PHE A 66 -10.52 2.76 -6.68
N THR A 67 -10.37 4.05 -6.40
CA THR A 67 -9.52 4.95 -7.17
C THR A 67 -8.51 5.56 -6.21
N LEU A 68 -7.30 5.78 -6.70
CA LEU A 68 -6.32 6.64 -6.06
C LEU A 68 -6.20 7.90 -6.91
N SER A 69 -6.30 9.07 -6.28
CA SER A 69 -6.13 10.35 -6.97
C SER A 69 -4.74 10.48 -7.63
N PRO A 70 -4.62 11.25 -8.73
CA PRO A 70 -3.34 11.58 -9.34
C PRO A 70 -2.34 12.18 -8.33
N GLU A 71 -2.82 12.98 -7.38
CA GLU A 71 -2.03 13.61 -6.33
C GLU A 71 -1.41 12.56 -5.41
N LEU A 72 -2.21 11.58 -4.99
CA LEU A 72 -1.74 10.48 -4.15
C LEU A 72 -0.75 9.58 -4.92
N LEU A 73 -1.04 9.28 -6.18
CA LEU A 73 -0.12 8.53 -7.06
C LEU A 73 1.22 9.27 -7.23
N ALA A 74 1.20 10.59 -7.39
CA ALA A 74 2.42 11.40 -7.47
C ALA A 74 3.22 11.36 -6.17
N ARG A 75 2.55 11.36 -5.01
CA ARG A 75 3.20 11.20 -3.69
C ARG A 75 3.88 9.83 -3.57
N ILE A 76 3.20 8.76 -3.97
CA ILE A 76 3.77 7.40 -3.99
C ILE A 76 4.98 7.34 -4.94
N ALA A 77 4.88 7.96 -6.12
CA ALA A 77 5.96 7.98 -7.10
C ALA A 77 7.22 8.71 -6.59
N ARG A 78 7.08 9.80 -5.82
CA ARG A 78 8.21 10.50 -5.17
C ARG A 78 8.96 9.61 -4.19
N MET A 79 8.26 8.70 -3.52
CA MET A 79 8.86 7.69 -2.64
C MET A 79 9.57 6.56 -3.40
N ARG A 80 9.52 6.56 -4.75
CA ARG A 80 10.02 5.47 -5.62
C ARG A 80 9.40 4.11 -5.29
N ALA A 81 8.21 4.11 -4.70
CA ALA A 81 7.54 2.90 -4.28
C ALA A 81 6.81 2.21 -5.45
N SER A 82 6.90 0.89 -5.54
CA SER A 82 5.96 0.11 -6.34
C SER A 82 4.58 0.08 -5.66
N VAL A 83 3.52 -0.10 -6.46
CA VAL A 83 2.18 -0.36 -5.95
C VAL A 83 1.77 -1.77 -6.32
N ASP A 84 1.51 -2.58 -5.31
CA ASP A 84 1.18 -3.99 -5.46
C ASP A 84 -0.24 -4.23 -4.92
N PHE A 85 -1.04 -4.99 -5.66
CA PHE A 85 -2.41 -5.34 -5.28
C PHE A 85 -2.55 -6.86 -5.17
N ASP A 86 -2.82 -7.34 -3.95
CA ASP A 86 -3.26 -8.70 -3.72
C ASP A 86 -4.78 -8.70 -3.61
N ILE A 87 -5.45 -9.29 -4.60
CA ILE A 87 -6.91 -9.32 -4.70
C ILE A 87 -7.40 -10.72 -4.32
N TYR A 88 -8.15 -10.78 -3.22
CA TYR A 88 -8.79 -11.99 -2.72
C TYR A 88 -10.29 -11.89 -2.97
N ALA A 89 -10.82 -12.82 -3.75
CA ALA A 89 -12.27 -13.02 -3.91
C ALA A 89 -12.67 -14.26 -3.12
N ASN A 90 -13.64 -14.13 -2.21
CA ASN A 90 -14.28 -15.30 -1.65
C ASN A 90 -15.19 -15.88 -2.73
N HIS A 91 -14.84 -17.06 -3.25
CA HIS A 91 -15.79 -17.89 -3.97
C HIS A 91 -16.75 -18.46 -2.91
N GLU A 92 -17.92 -17.83 -2.73
CA GLU A 92 -19.05 -18.53 -2.14
C GLU A 92 -19.54 -19.52 -3.21
N ASP A 93 -19.49 -20.82 -2.87
CA ASP A 93 -20.27 -21.86 -3.56
C ASP A 93 -21.76 -21.72 -3.20
#